data_AF-A0A9P8MRW6-F1
#
_entry.id   AF-A0A9P8MRW6-F1
#
_cell.length_a   1.000
_cell.length_b   1.000
_cell.length_c   1.000
_cell.angle_alpha   90.00
_cell.angle_beta   90.00
_cell.angle_gamma   90.00
#
_symmetry.space_group_name_H-M   'P 1'
#
loop_
_entity.id
_entity.type
_entity.pdbx_description
1 polymer ?
#
loop_
_entity_poly.entity_id
_entity_poly.type
_entity_poly.pdbx_seq_one_letter_code
_entity_poly.pdbx_strand_id
1 'polypeptide(L)'
;MSSTDLSKIGFDSWRGLWQYDGNLLHTLGLLFLLIVAYGVAQGIYRIWFHPLSKFPGPLHLSLTSLPAAYSNYIQGTWLGHAFSDAALAQQEPVIIKYVDMMLDRLSRRADEGQSINIVEWLNFTTFDIIGDLVFSDSFSCLENNGYHPWVLTIFRGVQGILLLRFSQYYPLIGWIIGKSSRRSLAKVLLGARSGVKDKAKARLEHGPKPPGQHQDIIAYMMKKTRDGGDGMSESEVLACINEILRMYPPAAETATRVSPGDMVDGKFVPAGTHLSVYPWATFQNPANFVEAESYIPERWLPATHPRYEGRFAADKRAVFKPFSYGPRDCIGKNLAYSEMRLIICRLLYRFDFELAHKQESWHDDQKILFFWQKKPLYLNLQRRGPKIQQIGESLYG
;
A
#
# COMPACT_ATOMS: atom_id res chain seq x y z
N MET A 1 -5.57 37.83 62.21
CA MET A 1 -6.06 37.37 60.89
C MET A 1 -6.90 38.49 60.30
N SER A 2 -6.33 39.33 59.42
CA SER A 2 -7.12 40.36 58.74
C SER A 2 -7.88 39.71 57.58
N SER A 3 -9.21 39.71 57.65
CA SER A 3 -10.07 39.33 56.56
C SER A 3 -9.79 40.22 55.34
N THR A 4 -9.32 39.63 54.24
CA THR A 4 -9.15 40.34 52.98
C THR A 4 -10.54 40.79 52.50
N ASP A 5 -10.77 42.09 52.52
CA ASP A 5 -12.03 42.71 52.14
C ASP A 5 -12.24 42.60 50.62
N LEU A 6 -13.05 41.62 50.20
CA LEU A 6 -13.34 41.31 48.81
C LEU A 6 -14.15 42.42 48.09
N SER A 7 -14.67 43.42 48.82
CA SER A 7 -15.41 44.55 48.23
C SER A 7 -14.52 45.53 47.45
N LYS A 8 -13.19 45.45 47.62
CA LYS A 8 -12.21 46.30 46.91
C LYS A 8 -11.79 45.76 45.53
N ILE A 9 -12.20 44.54 45.17
CA ILE A 9 -11.99 43.99 43.82
C ILE A 9 -13.14 44.50 42.93
N GLY A 10 -13.14 45.80 42.64
CA GLY A 10 -14.15 46.42 41.80
C GLY A 10 -14.00 45.99 40.34
N PHE A 11 -15.12 45.79 39.64
CA PHE A 11 -15.19 45.49 38.20
C PHE A 11 -14.40 46.50 37.33
N ASP A 12 -14.19 47.71 37.86
CA ASP A 12 -13.43 48.79 37.20
C ASP A 12 -11.93 48.50 37.07
N SER A 13 -11.37 47.69 37.97
CA SER A 13 -9.95 47.26 37.90
C SER A 13 -9.65 46.39 36.67
N TRP A 14 -10.69 45.85 36.02
CA TRP A 14 -10.57 45.02 34.83
C TRP A 14 -10.87 45.79 33.53
N ARG A 15 -11.24 47.08 33.59
CA ARG A 15 -11.57 47.88 32.39
C ARG A 15 -10.47 47.90 31.35
N GLY A 16 -9.20 47.86 31.77
CA GLY A 16 -8.04 47.82 30.87
C GLY A 16 -7.93 46.54 30.03
N LEU A 17 -8.63 45.46 30.38
CA LEU A 17 -8.62 44.20 29.61
C LEU A 17 -9.57 44.20 28.40
N TRP A 18 -10.57 45.09 28.37
CA TRP A 18 -11.58 45.13 27.30
C TRP A 18 -11.81 46.53 26.71
N GLN A 19 -11.22 47.58 27.27
CA GLN A 19 -11.12 48.86 26.57
C GLN A 19 -10.08 48.76 25.45
N TYR A 20 -10.59 48.55 24.24
CA TYR A 20 -9.77 48.58 23.03
C TYR A 20 -9.29 50.02 22.78
N ASP A 21 -7.98 50.24 22.90
CA ASP A 21 -7.32 51.54 22.71
C ASP A 21 -6.75 51.73 21.30
N GLY A 22 -6.98 50.78 20.38
CA GLY A 22 -6.44 50.81 19.02
C GLY A 22 -4.96 50.44 18.90
N ASN A 23 -4.31 50.05 20.00
CA ASN A 23 -2.90 49.66 20.00
C ASN A 23 -2.73 48.28 19.34
N LEU A 24 -1.72 48.15 18.48
CA LEU A 24 -1.35 46.89 17.84
C LEU A 24 -1.08 45.79 18.90
N LEU A 25 -0.46 46.13 20.03
CA LEU A 25 -0.16 45.16 21.08
C LEU A 25 -1.42 44.61 21.77
N HIS A 26 -2.39 45.47 22.09
CA HIS A 26 -3.68 45.04 22.62
C HIS A 26 -4.49 44.25 21.59
N THR A 27 -4.43 44.64 20.31
CA THR A 27 -5.06 43.89 19.21
C THR A 27 -4.49 42.48 19.09
N LEU A 28 -3.16 42.34 19.13
CA LEU A 28 -2.46 41.05 19.12
C LEU A 28 -2.76 40.23 20.38
N GLY A 29 -2.87 40.88 21.55
CA GLY A 29 -3.26 40.24 22.80
C GLY A 29 -4.67 39.67 22.77
N LEU A 30 -5.64 40.44 22.25
CA LEU A 30 -7.03 39.99 22.07
C LEU A 30 -7.12 38.85 21.04
N LEU A 31 -6.40 38.94 19.92
CA LEU A 31 -6.29 37.86 18.93
C LEU A 31 -5.70 36.58 19.55
N PHE A 32 -4.64 36.71 20.35
CA PHE A 32 -4.04 35.57 21.05
C PHE A 32 -5.03 34.93 22.03
N LEU A 33 -5.73 35.73 22.84
CA LEU A 33 -6.77 35.25 23.75
C LEU A 33 -7.91 34.54 23.01
N LEU A 34 -8.35 35.08 21.88
CA LEU A 34 -9.37 34.44 21.03
C LEU A 34 -8.90 33.10 20.47
N ILE A 35 -7.64 33.00 20.02
CA ILE A 35 -7.05 31.75 19.52
C ILE A 35 -6.96 30.72 20.65
N VAL A 36 -6.50 31.12 21.84
CA VAL A 36 -6.42 30.24 23.01
C VAL A 36 -7.83 29.77 23.44
N ALA A 37 -8.78 30.69 23.54
CA ALA A 37 -10.17 30.37 23.90
C ALA A 37 -10.82 29.42 22.89
N TYR A 38 -10.59 29.66 21.59
CA TYR A 38 -11.05 28.76 20.53
C TYR A 38 -10.42 27.37 20.65
N GLY A 39 -9.12 27.27 20.93
CA GLY A 39 -8.42 26.01 21.13
C GLY A 39 -8.97 25.21 22.32
N VAL A 40 -9.21 25.88 23.45
CA VAL A 40 -9.82 25.27 24.65
C VAL A 40 -11.24 24.80 24.37
N ALA A 41 -12.07 25.64 23.75
CA ALA A 41 -13.44 25.28 23.39
C ALA A 41 -13.50 24.09 22.42
N GLN A 42 -12.60 24.04 21.43
CA GLN A 42 -12.45 22.90 20.53
C GLN A 42 -12.02 21.63 21.26
N GLY A 43 -11.05 21.71 22.19
CA GLY A 43 -10.63 20.57 23.01
C GLY A 43 -11.79 20.00 23.83
N ILE A 44 -12.57 20.88 24.47
CA ILE A 44 -13.77 20.49 25.23
C ILE A 44 -14.80 19.82 24.32
N TYR A 45 -15.11 20.45 23.18
CA TYR A 45 -16.05 19.89 22.22
C TYR A 45 -15.61 18.49 21.76
N ARG A 46 -14.33 18.30 21.41
CA ARG A 46 -13.81 17.03 20.90
C ARG A 46 -13.81 15.90 21.93
N ILE A 47 -13.47 16.21 23.18
CA ILE A 47 -13.40 15.20 24.25
C ILE A 47 -14.78 14.76 24.70
N TRP A 48 -15.75 15.67 24.83
CA TRP A 48 -17.03 15.35 25.46
C TRP A 48 -18.22 15.34 24.48
N PHE A 49 -18.28 16.28 23.54
CA PHE A 49 -19.48 16.55 22.75
C PHE A 49 -19.42 16.02 21.30
N HIS A 50 -18.23 15.70 20.79
CA HIS A 50 -18.06 15.20 19.44
C HIS A 50 -18.68 13.79 19.30
N PRO A 51 -19.36 13.45 18.19
CA PRO A 51 -20.03 12.15 18.02
C PRO A 51 -19.12 10.92 18.23
N LEU A 52 -17.80 11.10 18.11
CA LEU A 52 -16.79 10.07 18.34
C LEU A 52 -16.15 10.08 19.75
N SER A 53 -16.59 10.96 20.67
CA SER A 53 -16.08 11.00 22.06
C SER A 53 -16.32 9.71 22.83
N LYS A 54 -17.29 8.90 22.39
CA LYS A 54 -17.66 7.62 22.98
C LYS A 54 -16.68 6.48 22.66
N PHE A 55 -15.76 6.67 21.71
CA PHE A 55 -14.79 5.64 21.35
C PHE A 55 -13.52 5.76 22.20
N PRO A 56 -13.01 4.64 22.76
CA PRO A 56 -11.85 4.67 23.64
C PRO A 56 -10.57 5.09 22.90
N GLY A 57 -9.78 5.99 23.50
CA GLY A 57 -8.50 6.44 22.95
C GLY A 57 -7.74 7.42 23.87
N PRO A 58 -6.47 7.73 23.57
CA PRO A 58 -5.66 8.64 24.38
C PRO A 58 -6.21 10.08 24.34
N LEU A 59 -6.44 10.69 25.51
CA LEU A 59 -7.03 12.03 25.63
C LEU A 59 -6.31 13.12 24.82
N HIS A 60 -4.97 13.04 24.73
CA HIS A 60 -4.18 14.02 23.98
C HIS A 60 -4.40 13.97 22.46
N LEU A 61 -4.76 12.80 21.90
CA LEU A 61 -5.13 12.64 20.49
C LEU A 61 -6.56 13.12 20.21
N SER A 62 -7.44 13.07 21.21
CA SER A 62 -8.80 13.61 21.14
C SER A 62 -8.80 15.14 21.22
N LEU A 63 -7.91 15.72 22.03
CA LEU A 63 -7.81 17.17 22.22
C LEU A 63 -7.41 17.90 20.94
N THR A 64 -6.44 17.36 20.20
CA THR A 64 -5.87 18.00 19.01
C THR A 64 -5.41 16.98 17.99
N SER A 65 -5.51 17.35 16.71
CA SER A 65 -4.98 16.55 15.61
C SER A 65 -3.48 16.74 15.42
N LEU A 66 -2.82 17.62 16.18
CA LEU A 66 -1.40 17.94 16.01
C LEU A 66 -0.47 16.73 16.20
N PRO A 67 -0.61 15.88 17.24
CA PRO A 67 0.25 14.71 17.38
C PRO A 67 0.04 13.71 16.23
N ALA A 68 -1.21 13.53 15.78
CA ALA A 68 -1.53 12.70 14.61
C ALA A 68 -0.99 13.32 13.31
N ALA A 69 -1.03 14.64 13.15
CA ALA A 69 -0.46 15.34 12.00
C ALA A 69 1.06 15.22 12.01
N TYR A 70 1.70 15.37 13.17
CA TYR A 70 3.13 15.21 13.33
C TYR A 70 3.55 13.76 13.04
N SER A 71 2.89 12.77 13.62
CA SER A 71 3.20 11.37 13.37
C SER A 71 2.93 10.94 11.93
N ASN A 72 1.86 11.44 11.28
CA ASN A 72 1.50 11.06 9.92
C ASN A 72 2.29 11.81 8.84
N TYR A 73 2.51 13.12 9.01
CA TYR A 73 3.14 13.96 7.99
C TYR A 73 4.65 14.14 8.18
N ILE A 74 5.15 14.02 9.41
CA ILE A 74 6.57 14.24 9.73
C ILE A 74 7.28 12.91 10.01
N GLN A 75 6.74 12.04 10.87
CA GLN A 75 7.43 10.79 11.24
C GLN A 75 7.08 9.57 10.37
N GLY A 76 5.86 9.49 9.81
CA GLY A 76 5.39 8.33 9.03
C GLY A 76 5.17 7.05 9.86
N THR A 77 5.15 7.13 11.19
CA THR A 77 5.31 5.97 12.09
C THR A 77 4.02 5.25 12.48
N TRP A 78 2.85 5.85 12.23
CA TRP A 78 1.59 5.38 12.85
C TRP A 78 1.17 3.97 12.41
N LEU A 79 1.45 3.60 11.16
CA LEU A 79 1.19 2.26 10.64
C LEU A 79 2.45 1.36 10.69
N GLY A 80 3.63 1.91 10.99
CA GLY A 80 4.91 1.20 10.88
C GLY A 80 4.95 -0.08 11.70
N HIS A 81 4.40 -0.04 12.92
CA HIS A 81 4.34 -1.19 13.82
C HIS A 81 3.50 -2.35 13.26
N ALA A 82 2.41 -2.04 12.54
CA ALA A 82 1.54 -3.05 11.93
C ALA A 82 2.19 -3.77 10.74
N PHE A 83 3.23 -3.17 10.13
CA PHE A 83 4.01 -3.74 9.03
C PHE A 83 5.44 -4.14 9.45
N SER A 84 5.71 -4.23 10.76
CA SER A 84 6.99 -4.73 11.27
C SER A 84 7.17 -6.22 10.95
N ASP A 85 8.41 -6.70 10.82
CA ASP A 85 8.67 -8.12 10.49
C ASP A 85 8.03 -9.08 11.49
N ALA A 86 8.02 -8.72 12.78
CA ALA A 86 7.34 -9.49 13.82
C ALA A 86 5.81 -9.53 13.63
N ALA A 87 5.19 -8.41 13.24
CA ALA A 87 3.77 -8.37 12.94
C ALA A 87 3.44 -9.19 11.69
N LEU A 88 4.27 -9.10 10.64
CA LEU A 88 4.10 -9.86 9.41
C LEU A 88 4.23 -11.37 9.64
N ALA A 89 5.21 -11.80 10.44
CA ALA A 89 5.37 -13.21 10.81
C ALA A 89 4.12 -13.76 11.53
N GLN A 90 3.47 -12.96 12.39
CA GLN A 90 2.21 -13.37 13.02
C GLN A 90 1.04 -13.51 12.05
N GLN A 91 1.10 -12.82 10.90
CA GLN A 91 0.04 -12.83 9.89
C GLN A 91 0.28 -13.86 8.77
N GLU A 92 1.43 -14.53 8.76
CA GLU A 92 1.78 -15.56 7.77
C GLU A 92 0.67 -16.62 7.58
N PRO A 93 0.01 -17.16 8.62
CA PRO A 93 -1.06 -18.16 8.44
C PRO A 93 -2.25 -17.65 7.64
N VAL A 94 -2.55 -16.35 7.74
CA VAL A 94 -3.63 -15.70 6.99
C VAL A 94 -3.27 -15.64 5.50
N ILE A 95 -2.03 -15.27 5.19
CA ILE A 95 -1.52 -15.22 3.81
C ILE A 95 -1.55 -16.63 3.20
N ILE A 96 -1.01 -17.62 3.91
CA ILE A 96 -0.97 -19.02 3.48
C ILE A 96 -2.38 -19.53 3.19
N LYS A 97 -3.35 -19.29 4.08
CA LYS A 97 -4.75 -19.69 3.89
C LYS A 97 -5.32 -19.24 2.54
N TYR A 98 -5.14 -17.96 2.17
CA TYR A 98 -5.67 -17.44 0.91
C TYR A 98 -4.90 -17.97 -0.31
N VAL A 99 -3.58 -18.13 -0.19
CA VAL A 99 -2.76 -18.73 -1.25
C VAL A 99 -3.15 -20.20 -1.46
N ASP A 100 -3.38 -20.98 -0.41
CA ASP A 100 -3.89 -22.35 -0.50
C ASP A 100 -5.25 -22.41 -1.19
N MET A 101 -6.18 -21.55 -0.77
CA MET A 101 -7.49 -21.47 -1.39
C MET A 101 -7.38 -21.12 -2.88
N MET A 102 -6.53 -20.17 -3.26
CA MET A 102 -6.25 -19.86 -4.66
C MET A 102 -5.73 -21.10 -5.40
N LEU A 103 -4.68 -21.75 -4.88
CA LEU A 103 -4.05 -22.90 -5.54
C LEU A 103 -5.00 -24.09 -5.69
N ASP A 104 -5.88 -24.34 -4.72
CA ASP A 104 -6.89 -25.40 -4.81
C ASP A 104 -7.95 -25.10 -5.87
N ARG A 105 -8.38 -23.83 -5.97
CA ARG A 105 -9.32 -23.38 -7.00
C ARG A 105 -8.71 -23.42 -8.39
N LEU A 106 -7.42 -23.09 -8.51
CA LEU A 106 -6.65 -23.23 -9.75
C LEU A 106 -6.47 -24.71 -10.11
N SER A 107 -6.23 -25.59 -9.13
CA SER A 107 -6.04 -27.03 -9.36
C SER A 107 -7.28 -27.67 -9.98
N ARG A 108 -8.47 -27.39 -9.43
CA ARG A 108 -9.73 -27.94 -9.97
C ARG A 108 -9.97 -27.49 -11.42
N ARG A 109 -9.68 -26.22 -11.73
CA ARG A 109 -9.85 -25.67 -13.09
C ARG A 109 -8.83 -26.21 -14.08
N ALA A 110 -7.60 -26.44 -13.61
CA ALA A 110 -6.56 -27.13 -14.37
C ALA A 110 -7.01 -28.55 -14.71
N ASP A 111 -7.56 -29.29 -13.74
CA ASP A 111 -8.07 -30.65 -13.93
C ASP A 111 -9.28 -30.70 -14.90
N GLU A 112 -10.06 -29.61 -14.97
CA GLU A 112 -11.15 -29.41 -15.94
C GLU A 112 -10.68 -28.91 -17.32
N GLY A 113 -9.37 -28.65 -17.50
CA GLY A 113 -8.80 -28.16 -18.76
C GLY A 113 -9.21 -26.72 -19.12
N GLN A 114 -9.62 -25.91 -18.13
CA GLN A 114 -10.02 -24.52 -18.36
C GLN A 114 -8.79 -23.61 -18.50
N SER A 115 -8.84 -22.68 -19.46
CA SER A 115 -7.91 -21.56 -19.49
C SER A 115 -8.27 -20.54 -18.40
N ILE A 116 -7.27 -20.11 -17.63
CA ILE A 116 -7.48 -19.35 -16.40
C ILE A 116 -6.90 -17.95 -16.55
N ASN A 117 -7.71 -16.92 -16.30
CA ASN A 117 -7.23 -15.54 -16.22
C ASN A 117 -6.41 -15.31 -14.94
N ILE A 118 -5.09 -15.46 -14.99
CA ILE A 118 -4.23 -15.39 -13.80
C ILE A 118 -4.26 -14.01 -13.14
N VAL A 119 -4.50 -12.94 -13.90
CA VAL A 119 -4.60 -11.57 -13.38
C VAL A 119 -5.75 -11.44 -12.39
N GLU A 120 -6.91 -12.05 -12.70
CA GLU A 120 -8.06 -12.04 -11.79
C GLU A 120 -7.80 -12.84 -10.52
N TRP A 121 -7.22 -14.03 -10.64
CA TRP A 121 -6.95 -14.88 -9.48
C TRP A 121 -5.91 -14.28 -8.52
N LEU A 122 -4.88 -13.64 -9.06
CA LEU A 122 -3.92 -12.88 -8.25
C LEU A 122 -4.57 -11.66 -7.60
N ASN A 123 -5.46 -10.94 -8.30
CA ASN A 123 -6.21 -9.84 -7.70
C ASN A 123 -7.16 -10.34 -6.59
N PHE A 124 -7.93 -11.41 -6.80
CA PHE A 124 -8.81 -11.97 -5.78
C PHE A 124 -8.04 -12.33 -4.52
N THR A 125 -6.89 -12.99 -4.69
CA THR A 125 -6.02 -13.41 -3.59
C THR A 125 -5.48 -12.22 -2.82
N THR A 126 -4.91 -11.24 -3.50
CA THR A 126 -4.32 -10.05 -2.86
C THR A 126 -5.38 -9.16 -2.19
N PHE A 127 -6.58 -9.04 -2.78
CA PHE A 127 -7.69 -8.33 -2.13
C PHE A 127 -8.15 -9.08 -0.87
N ASP A 128 -8.32 -10.39 -0.91
CA ASP A 128 -8.75 -11.16 0.26
C ASP A 128 -7.68 -11.13 1.38
N ILE A 129 -6.39 -11.23 1.03
CA ILE A 129 -5.28 -11.07 1.98
C ILE A 129 -5.34 -9.68 2.63
N ILE A 130 -5.28 -8.59 1.85
CA ILE A 130 -5.26 -7.24 2.44
C ILE A 130 -6.56 -6.91 3.18
N GLY A 131 -7.68 -7.50 2.72
CA GLY A 131 -8.97 -7.42 3.39
C GLY A 131 -8.91 -7.99 4.81
N ASP A 132 -8.39 -9.20 4.95
CA ASP A 132 -8.23 -9.86 6.24
C ASP A 132 -7.15 -9.16 7.10
N LEU A 133 -6.02 -8.75 6.52
CA LEU A 133 -4.97 -8.07 7.28
C LEU A 133 -5.40 -6.70 7.83
N VAL A 134 -6.11 -5.89 7.02
CA VAL A 134 -6.47 -4.52 7.39
C VAL A 134 -7.80 -4.45 8.12
N PHE A 135 -8.77 -5.28 7.71
CA PHE A 135 -10.13 -5.23 8.21
C PHE A 135 -10.52 -6.46 9.03
N SER A 136 -9.63 -7.47 9.15
CA SER A 136 -9.91 -8.77 9.78
C SER A 136 -11.11 -9.48 9.17
N ASP A 137 -11.39 -9.17 7.91
CA ASP A 137 -12.47 -9.75 7.12
C ASP A 137 -12.12 -9.77 5.63
N SER A 138 -12.26 -10.94 5.03
CA SER A 138 -12.02 -11.16 3.60
C SER A 138 -12.99 -10.35 2.73
N PHE A 139 -12.65 -10.10 1.47
CA PHE A 139 -13.66 -9.68 0.50
C PHE A 139 -14.39 -10.88 -0.14
N SER A 140 -14.00 -12.10 0.25
CA SER A 140 -14.50 -13.37 -0.27
C SER A 140 -14.44 -13.43 -1.80
N CYS A 141 -13.44 -12.78 -2.41
CA CYS A 141 -13.28 -12.78 -3.86
C CYS A 141 -12.96 -14.18 -4.39
N LEU A 142 -12.10 -14.92 -3.69
CA LEU A 142 -11.74 -16.30 -4.02
C LEU A 142 -12.88 -17.29 -3.77
N GLU A 143 -13.72 -17.05 -2.76
CA GLU A 143 -14.89 -17.89 -2.47
C GLU A 143 -15.98 -17.69 -3.51
N ASN A 144 -16.24 -16.44 -3.88
CA ASN A 144 -17.30 -16.07 -4.82
C ASN A 144 -16.88 -16.17 -6.30
N ASN A 145 -15.60 -16.45 -6.58
CA ASN A 145 -15.02 -16.44 -7.94
C ASN A 145 -15.26 -15.11 -8.68
N GLY A 146 -15.22 -13.99 -7.97
CA GLY A 146 -15.59 -12.69 -8.52
C GLY A 146 -15.22 -11.54 -7.60
N TYR A 147 -15.12 -10.35 -8.19
CA TYR A 147 -14.80 -9.15 -7.42
C TYR A 147 -15.94 -8.75 -6.50
N HIS A 148 -15.62 -8.48 -5.25
CA HIS A 148 -16.52 -7.77 -4.35
C HIS A 148 -16.89 -6.40 -4.95
N PRO A 149 -18.15 -5.93 -4.88
CA PRO A 149 -18.58 -4.67 -5.49
C PRO A 149 -17.74 -3.45 -5.10
N TRP A 150 -17.28 -3.40 -3.85
CA TRP A 150 -16.39 -2.35 -3.36
C TRP A 150 -15.02 -2.37 -4.06
N VAL A 151 -14.44 -3.56 -4.33
CA VAL A 151 -13.17 -3.68 -5.06
C VAL A 151 -13.28 -3.10 -6.46
N LEU A 152 -14.41 -3.30 -7.15
CA LEU A 152 -14.67 -2.68 -8.45
C LEU A 152 -14.69 -1.15 -8.39
N THR A 153 -15.09 -0.56 -7.25
CA THR A 153 -15.02 0.90 -7.08
C THR A 153 -13.59 1.43 -6.99
N ILE A 154 -12.65 0.63 -6.47
CA ILE A 154 -11.22 1.00 -6.45
C ILE A 154 -10.69 1.11 -7.87
N PHE A 155 -10.94 0.12 -8.73
CA PHE A 155 -10.48 0.15 -10.12
C PHE A 155 -11.03 1.36 -10.90
N ARG A 156 -12.30 1.72 -10.68
CA ARG A 156 -12.89 2.95 -11.25
C ARG A 156 -12.25 4.21 -10.67
N GLY A 157 -11.91 4.20 -9.38
CA GLY A 157 -11.25 5.30 -8.69
C GLY A 157 -9.85 5.62 -9.24
N VAL A 158 -9.10 4.61 -9.67
CA VAL A 158 -7.77 4.78 -10.29
C VAL A 158 -7.83 5.65 -11.54
N GLN A 159 -8.87 5.51 -12.37
CA GLN A 159 -9.06 6.37 -13.54
C GLN A 159 -9.32 7.85 -13.14
N GLY A 160 -9.89 8.07 -11.95
CA GLY A 160 -10.11 9.40 -11.39
C GLY A 160 -8.82 10.15 -11.05
N ILE A 161 -7.68 9.46 -10.90
CA ILE A 161 -6.37 10.09 -10.63
C ILE A 161 -5.96 11.00 -11.79
N LEU A 162 -6.23 10.61 -13.04
CA LEU A 162 -5.97 11.45 -14.21
C LEU A 162 -6.78 12.73 -14.18
N LEU A 163 -8.04 12.64 -13.77
CA LEU A 163 -8.93 13.80 -13.66
C LEU A 163 -8.44 14.76 -12.57
N LEU A 164 -7.98 14.23 -11.44
CA LEU A 164 -7.36 15.02 -10.37
C LEU A 164 -6.08 15.70 -10.87
N ARG A 165 -5.22 14.97 -11.59
CA ARG A 165 -4.02 15.56 -12.19
C ARG A 165 -4.36 16.66 -13.19
N PHE A 166 -5.33 16.43 -14.07
CA PHE A 166 -5.79 17.44 -15.03
C PHE A 166 -6.31 18.70 -14.32
N SER A 167 -7.04 18.51 -13.21
CA SER A 167 -7.54 19.62 -12.39
C SER A 167 -6.44 20.46 -11.72
N GLN A 168 -5.28 19.87 -11.45
CA GLN A 168 -4.12 20.59 -10.90
C GLN A 168 -3.45 21.49 -11.95
N TYR A 169 -3.44 21.08 -13.22
CA TYR A 169 -2.85 21.87 -14.31
C TYR A 169 -3.80 22.93 -14.87
N TYR A 170 -5.11 22.72 -14.79
CA TYR A 170 -6.13 23.64 -15.32
C TYR A 170 -7.10 24.07 -14.21
N PRO A 171 -6.77 25.10 -13.42
CA PRO A 171 -7.53 25.47 -12.22
C PRO A 171 -9.00 25.78 -12.49
N LEU A 172 -9.32 26.39 -13.64
CA LEU A 172 -10.70 26.70 -14.04
C LEU A 172 -11.50 25.42 -14.34
N ILE A 173 -10.91 24.48 -15.09
CA ILE A 173 -11.54 23.20 -15.38
C ILE A 173 -11.63 22.37 -14.10
N GLY A 174 -10.61 22.41 -13.25
CA GLY A 174 -10.63 21.82 -11.91
C GLY A 174 -11.71 22.38 -11.00
N TRP A 175 -12.00 23.69 -11.08
CA TRP A 175 -13.11 24.32 -10.35
C TRP A 175 -14.49 23.87 -10.87
N ILE A 176 -14.67 23.77 -12.20
CA ILE A 176 -15.90 23.26 -12.84
C ILE A 176 -16.12 21.79 -12.50
N ILE A 177 -15.09 20.96 -12.71
CA ILE A 177 -15.09 19.54 -12.35
C ILE A 177 -15.34 19.42 -10.85
N GLY A 178 -14.68 20.20 -10.01
CA GLY A 178 -14.87 20.18 -8.55
C GLY A 178 -16.30 20.47 -8.13
N LYS A 179 -17.04 21.35 -8.82
CA LYS A 179 -18.48 21.58 -8.55
C LYS A 179 -19.37 20.41 -8.99
N SER A 180 -19.10 19.81 -10.16
CA SER A 180 -19.87 18.69 -10.72
C SER A 180 -19.55 17.35 -10.03
N SER A 181 -18.26 17.08 -9.83
CA SER A 181 -17.70 15.90 -9.18
C SER A 181 -17.93 15.90 -7.68
N ARG A 182 -18.11 17.03 -6.99
CA ARG A 182 -18.52 17.03 -5.57
C ARG A 182 -19.76 16.20 -5.29
N ARG A 183 -20.67 16.00 -6.25
CA ARG A 183 -21.84 15.10 -6.09
C ARG A 183 -21.53 13.64 -6.37
N SER A 184 -20.71 13.35 -7.38
CA SER A 184 -20.33 11.97 -7.79
C SER A 184 -19.19 11.39 -6.95
N LEU A 185 -18.12 12.17 -6.74
CA LEU A 185 -17.03 11.89 -5.82
C LEU A 185 -17.50 11.85 -4.37
N ALA A 186 -18.50 12.65 -3.95
CA ALA A 186 -19.11 12.43 -2.63
C ALA A 186 -19.85 11.09 -2.56
N LYS A 187 -20.59 10.65 -3.59
CA LYS A 187 -21.21 9.31 -3.60
C LYS A 187 -20.15 8.19 -3.57
N VAL A 188 -19.06 8.31 -4.32
CA VAL A 188 -17.96 7.33 -4.34
C VAL A 188 -17.16 7.35 -3.03
N LEU A 189 -16.81 8.53 -2.50
CA LEU A 189 -16.13 8.67 -1.20
C LEU A 189 -17.02 8.27 -0.03
N LEU A 190 -18.33 8.50 -0.09
CA LEU A 190 -19.29 8.05 0.91
C LEU A 190 -19.46 6.53 0.85
N GLY A 191 -19.52 5.92 -0.34
CA GLY A 191 -19.55 4.47 -0.51
C GLY A 191 -18.22 3.79 -0.13
N ALA A 192 -17.09 4.44 -0.38
CA ALA A 192 -15.78 3.99 0.08
C ALA A 192 -15.64 4.10 1.60
N ARG A 193 -16.16 5.20 2.18
CA ARG A 193 -16.20 5.40 3.64
C ARG A 193 -17.20 4.48 4.35
N SER A 194 -18.33 4.13 3.73
CA SER A 194 -19.27 3.18 4.33
C SER A 194 -18.66 1.79 4.37
N GLY A 195 -18.15 1.27 3.24
CA GLY A 195 -17.53 -0.07 3.21
C GLY A 195 -16.37 -0.25 4.20
N VAL A 196 -15.52 0.77 4.34
CA VAL A 196 -14.41 0.76 5.32
C VAL A 196 -14.92 0.87 6.77
N LYS A 197 -15.93 1.71 7.03
CA LYS A 197 -16.51 1.86 8.38
C LYS A 197 -17.30 0.63 8.80
N ASP A 198 -18.05 0.04 7.89
CA ASP A 198 -18.89 -1.13 8.15
C ASP A 198 -18.00 -2.35 8.45
N LYS A 199 -16.90 -2.53 7.70
CA LYS A 199 -15.88 -3.53 8.00
C LYS A 199 -15.10 -3.24 9.30
N ALA A 200 -14.67 -2.00 9.53
CA ALA A 200 -13.96 -1.62 10.75
C ALA A 200 -14.84 -1.77 12.01
N LYS A 201 -16.16 -1.54 11.88
CA LYS A 201 -17.14 -1.75 12.96
C LYS A 201 -17.34 -3.23 13.26
N ALA A 202 -17.46 -4.09 12.23
CA ALA A 202 -17.55 -5.54 12.39
C ALA A 202 -16.32 -6.12 13.13
N ARG A 203 -15.14 -5.52 12.95
CA ARG A 203 -13.93 -5.87 13.69
C ARG A 203 -13.98 -5.50 15.17
N LEU A 204 -14.51 -4.33 15.54
CA LEU A 204 -14.63 -3.95 16.96
C LEU A 204 -15.51 -4.93 17.76
N GLU A 205 -16.39 -5.67 17.07
CA GLU A 205 -17.27 -6.69 17.64
C GLU A 205 -16.60 -8.07 17.80
N HIS A 206 -15.54 -8.37 17.03
CA HIS A 206 -14.80 -9.64 17.08
C HIS A 206 -13.41 -9.41 17.66
N GLY A 207 -13.13 -9.89 18.88
CA GLY A 207 -11.87 -9.71 19.62
C GLY A 207 -10.59 -10.27 18.96
N PRO A 208 -9.42 -10.16 19.61
CA PRO A 208 -8.14 -10.63 19.04
C PRO A 208 -8.05 -12.17 18.95
N LYS A 209 -7.42 -12.68 17.89
CA LYS A 209 -7.18 -14.12 17.67
C LYS A 209 -5.89 -14.59 18.38
N PRO A 210 -5.81 -15.86 18.81
CA PRO A 210 -4.65 -16.40 19.51
C PRO A 210 -3.46 -16.70 18.57
N PRO A 211 -2.20 -16.67 19.07
CA PRO A 211 -1.02 -16.97 18.28
C PRO A 211 -0.69 -18.47 18.25
N GLY A 212 -0.22 -18.94 17.09
CA GLY A 212 0.35 -20.28 16.91
C GLY A 212 1.60 -20.20 16.03
N GLN A 213 2.69 -20.86 16.48
CA GLN A 213 3.96 -20.99 15.76
C GLN A 213 3.87 -22.13 14.75
N HIS A 214 4.35 -21.93 13.52
CA HIS A 214 4.81 -22.98 12.60
C HIS A 214 6.01 -22.46 11.78
N GLN A 215 6.81 -23.38 11.25
CA GLN A 215 8.09 -23.12 10.58
C GLN A 215 7.93 -22.56 9.15
N ASP A 216 8.91 -21.77 8.73
CA ASP A 216 9.00 -21.08 7.43
C ASP A 216 9.16 -22.05 6.25
N ILE A 217 8.31 -21.86 5.23
CA ILE A 217 8.22 -22.64 3.99
C ILE A 217 9.47 -22.51 3.10
N ILE A 218 10.27 -21.43 3.24
CA ILE A 218 11.53 -21.26 2.49
C ILE A 218 12.46 -22.47 2.70
N ALA A 219 12.40 -23.11 3.89
CA ALA A 219 13.16 -24.32 4.19
C ALA A 219 12.77 -25.54 3.33
N TYR A 220 11.52 -25.64 2.86
CA TYR A 220 11.06 -26.76 2.03
C TYR A 220 11.47 -26.62 0.56
N MET A 221 11.74 -25.40 0.09
CA MET A 221 12.12 -25.11 -1.29
C MET A 221 13.60 -25.32 -1.60
N MET A 222 14.45 -25.30 -0.58
CA MET A 222 15.88 -25.63 -0.70
C MET A 222 16.13 -27.12 -0.98
N LYS A 223 15.06 -27.92 -1.17
CA LYS A 223 15.13 -29.34 -1.51
C LYS A 223 15.28 -29.54 -3.02
N LYS A 224 15.92 -30.65 -3.40
CA LYS A 224 16.18 -31.00 -4.81
C LYS A 224 14.88 -31.09 -5.62
N THR A 225 14.95 -30.63 -6.88
CA THR A 225 13.87 -30.74 -7.87
C THR A 225 13.57 -32.21 -8.22
N ARG A 226 12.42 -32.46 -8.86
CA ARG A 226 11.97 -33.79 -9.30
C ARG A 226 13.00 -34.51 -10.19
N ASP A 227 13.80 -33.74 -10.93
CA ASP A 227 14.78 -34.26 -11.89
C ASP A 227 16.17 -34.44 -11.24
N GLY A 228 16.27 -34.31 -9.90
CA GLY A 228 17.50 -34.49 -9.13
C GLY A 228 18.45 -33.29 -9.13
N GLY A 229 18.13 -32.23 -9.88
CA GLY A 229 18.86 -30.96 -9.86
C GLY A 229 18.54 -30.09 -8.63
N ASP A 230 19.41 -29.15 -8.30
CA ASP A 230 19.19 -28.22 -7.19
C ASP A 230 17.97 -27.32 -7.47
N GLY A 231 17.16 -27.07 -6.42
CA GLY A 231 16.06 -26.11 -6.48
C GLY A 231 16.56 -24.68 -6.68
N MET A 232 15.68 -23.78 -7.09
CA MET A 232 16.02 -22.36 -7.20
C MET A 232 16.33 -21.81 -5.80
N SER A 233 17.52 -21.23 -5.64
CA SER A 233 17.93 -20.60 -4.38
C SER A 233 17.08 -19.36 -4.07
N GLU A 234 17.05 -18.95 -2.81
CA GLU A 234 16.38 -17.71 -2.40
C GLU A 234 16.88 -16.49 -3.20
N SER A 235 18.19 -16.41 -3.44
CA SER A 235 18.79 -15.34 -4.25
C SER A 235 18.28 -15.31 -5.68
N GLU A 236 17.98 -16.47 -6.27
CA GLU A 236 17.49 -16.57 -7.64
C GLU A 236 16.00 -16.22 -7.74
N VAL A 237 15.19 -16.63 -6.76
CA VAL A 237 13.78 -16.19 -6.68
C VAL A 237 13.71 -14.67 -6.51
N LEU A 238 14.51 -14.12 -5.60
CA LEU A 238 14.57 -12.67 -5.37
C LEU A 238 15.10 -11.92 -6.60
N ALA A 239 16.07 -12.50 -7.32
CA ALA A 239 16.57 -11.96 -8.56
C ALA A 239 15.46 -11.85 -9.63
N CYS A 240 14.63 -12.89 -9.77
CA CYS A 240 13.47 -12.86 -10.67
C CYS A 240 12.47 -11.78 -10.24
N ILE A 241 12.13 -11.70 -8.95
CA ILE A 241 11.20 -10.69 -8.44
C ILE A 241 11.73 -9.27 -8.70
N ASN A 242 13.00 -9.01 -8.41
CA ASN A 242 13.61 -7.71 -8.65
C ASN A 242 13.62 -7.33 -10.12
N GLU A 243 13.90 -8.30 -11.01
CA GLU A 243 13.89 -8.05 -12.45
C GLU A 243 12.48 -7.80 -12.98
N ILE A 244 11.46 -8.51 -12.46
CA ILE A 244 10.05 -8.23 -12.77
C ILE A 244 9.69 -6.81 -12.32
N LEU A 245 10.08 -6.40 -11.11
CA LEU A 245 9.83 -5.04 -10.61
C LEU A 245 10.58 -3.97 -11.39
N ARG A 246 11.72 -4.29 -12.00
CA ARG A 246 12.48 -3.39 -12.88
C ARG A 246 11.78 -3.22 -14.22
N MET A 247 11.40 -4.33 -14.84
CA MET A 247 10.75 -4.35 -16.16
C MET A 247 9.31 -3.83 -16.12
N TYR A 248 8.58 -4.17 -15.06
CA TYR A 248 7.16 -3.94 -14.91
C TYR A 248 6.82 -3.41 -13.49
N PRO A 249 7.30 -2.21 -13.13
CA PRO A 249 7.04 -1.62 -11.82
C PRO A 249 5.54 -1.37 -11.65
N PRO A 250 4.89 -1.75 -10.53
CA PRO A 250 3.45 -1.60 -10.36
C PRO A 250 2.93 -0.18 -10.62
N ALA A 251 3.66 0.82 -10.10
CA ALA A 251 3.49 2.23 -10.44
C ALA A 251 4.60 2.65 -11.40
N ALA A 252 4.23 3.05 -12.62
CA ALA A 252 5.18 3.47 -13.64
C ALA A 252 5.73 4.89 -13.41
N GLU A 253 5.07 5.65 -12.53
CA GLU A 253 5.45 6.99 -12.10
C GLU A 253 5.23 7.17 -10.59
N THR A 254 6.01 8.04 -9.97
CA THR A 254 5.81 8.44 -8.57
C THR A 254 4.76 9.54 -8.46
N ALA A 255 4.12 9.65 -7.29
CA ALA A 255 3.26 10.80 -7.00
C ALA A 255 4.03 12.12 -7.11
N THR A 256 3.43 13.11 -7.78
CA THR A 256 4.03 14.42 -8.01
C THR A 256 4.39 15.12 -6.69
N ARG A 257 5.51 15.84 -6.70
CA ARG A 257 5.97 16.73 -5.64
C ARG A 257 6.00 18.16 -6.14
N VAL A 258 5.88 19.11 -5.23
CA VAL A 258 6.03 20.54 -5.53
C VAL A 258 7.34 20.99 -4.91
N SER A 259 8.23 21.54 -5.73
CA SER A 259 9.51 22.07 -5.27
C SER A 259 9.28 23.25 -4.31
N PRO A 260 10.01 23.34 -3.19
CA PRO A 260 10.05 24.53 -2.36
C PRO A 260 11.01 25.62 -2.91
N GLY A 261 11.73 25.34 -4.00
CA GLY A 261 12.82 26.18 -4.49
C GLY A 261 14.17 25.66 -3.98
N ASP A 262 14.78 24.72 -4.70
CA ASP A 262 16.01 24.05 -4.24
C ASP A 262 16.88 23.55 -5.40
N MET A 263 18.12 23.18 -5.12
CA MET A 263 19.08 22.63 -6.06
C MET A 263 18.88 21.11 -6.23
N VAL A 264 18.71 20.65 -7.47
CA VAL A 264 18.66 19.24 -7.83
C VAL A 264 19.68 18.98 -8.93
N ASP A 265 20.65 18.10 -8.68
CA ASP A 265 21.71 17.76 -9.64
C ASP A 265 22.44 19.00 -10.22
N GLY A 266 22.80 19.94 -9.33
CA GLY A 266 23.46 21.19 -9.71
C GLY A 266 22.58 22.21 -10.45
N LYS A 267 21.28 21.93 -10.63
CA LYS A 267 20.32 22.83 -11.28
C LYS A 267 19.29 23.35 -10.28
N PHE A 268 19.07 24.66 -10.27
CA PHE A 268 18.04 25.25 -9.43
C PHE A 268 16.65 24.93 -9.98
N VAL A 269 15.78 24.38 -9.14
CA VAL A 269 14.38 24.09 -9.43
C VAL A 269 13.49 25.06 -8.66
N PRO A 270 12.83 26.04 -9.32
CA PRO A 270 12.03 27.06 -8.66
C PRO A 270 10.91 26.52 -7.79
N ALA A 271 10.56 27.29 -6.75
CA ALA A 271 9.40 27.00 -5.91
C ALA A 271 8.11 26.92 -6.74
N GLY A 272 7.24 25.97 -6.42
CA GLY A 272 6.00 25.72 -7.17
C GLY A 272 6.16 24.79 -8.39
N THR A 273 7.39 24.40 -8.75
CA THR A 273 7.62 23.46 -9.86
C THR A 273 7.15 22.06 -9.50
N HIS A 274 6.33 21.45 -10.36
CA HIS A 274 5.87 20.08 -10.21
C HIS A 274 6.92 19.08 -10.72
N LEU A 275 7.31 18.13 -9.88
CA LEU A 275 8.33 17.12 -10.15
C LEU A 275 7.73 15.72 -9.97
N SER A 276 8.02 14.83 -10.90
CA SER A 276 7.69 13.40 -10.82
C SER A 276 8.89 12.61 -11.30
N VAL A 277 9.17 11.48 -10.64
CA VAL A 277 10.11 10.47 -11.15
C VAL A 277 9.29 9.41 -11.88
N TYR A 278 9.83 8.89 -12.98
CA TYR A 278 9.23 7.81 -13.75
C TYR A 278 10.07 6.54 -13.59
N PRO A 279 9.76 5.66 -12.59
CA PRO A 279 10.45 4.39 -12.39
C PRO A 279 10.56 3.57 -13.67
N TRP A 280 9.49 3.42 -14.44
CA TRP A 280 9.51 2.61 -15.67
C TRP A 280 10.59 3.09 -16.67
N ALA A 281 10.60 4.39 -17.00
CA ALA A 281 11.60 4.97 -17.89
C ALA A 281 13.01 4.94 -17.28
N THR A 282 13.13 5.19 -15.97
CA THR A 282 14.42 5.13 -15.26
C THR A 282 15.04 3.73 -15.32
N PHE A 283 14.20 2.71 -15.17
CA PHE A 283 14.59 1.30 -15.08
C PHE A 283 14.91 0.68 -16.44
N GLN A 284 14.33 1.23 -17.51
CA GLN A 284 14.61 0.82 -18.89
C GLN A 284 15.67 1.69 -19.58
N ASN A 285 16.28 2.65 -18.88
CA ASN A 285 17.29 3.51 -19.48
C ASN A 285 18.63 2.77 -19.64
N PRO A 286 19.18 2.64 -20.86
CA PRO A 286 20.47 1.98 -21.10
C PRO A 286 21.66 2.69 -20.43
N ALA A 287 21.52 3.96 -20.05
CA ALA A 287 22.51 4.68 -19.25
C ALA A 287 22.55 4.21 -17.78
N ASN A 288 21.56 3.44 -17.33
CA ASN A 288 21.45 2.88 -15.99
C ASN A 288 21.60 1.36 -15.97
N PHE A 289 21.13 0.64 -16.98
CA PHE A 289 21.15 -0.82 -17.02
C PHE A 289 21.69 -1.34 -18.36
N VAL A 290 22.62 -2.29 -18.31
CA VAL A 290 23.07 -3.05 -19.48
C VAL A 290 21.91 -3.92 -19.97
N GLU A 291 21.62 -3.88 -21.28
CA GLU A 291 20.48 -4.58 -21.90
C GLU A 291 19.17 -4.29 -21.15
N ALA A 292 18.89 -3.00 -20.96
CA ALA A 292 17.81 -2.53 -20.10
C ALA A 292 16.41 -3.04 -20.52
N GLU A 293 16.19 -3.42 -21.77
CA GLU A 293 14.91 -3.92 -22.27
C GLU A 293 14.78 -5.45 -22.15
N SER A 294 15.84 -6.15 -21.78
CA SER A 294 15.84 -7.61 -21.64
C SER A 294 15.54 -8.02 -20.20
N TYR A 295 14.71 -9.06 -20.05
CA TYR A 295 14.47 -9.70 -18.75
C TYR A 295 15.65 -10.60 -18.38
N ILE A 296 16.52 -10.12 -17.49
CA ILE A 296 17.73 -10.84 -17.07
C ILE A 296 17.84 -10.85 -15.54
N PRO A 297 17.25 -11.83 -14.85
CA PRO A 297 17.34 -11.96 -13.39
C PRO A 297 18.77 -12.00 -12.86
N GLU A 298 19.68 -12.62 -13.60
CA GLU A 298 21.08 -12.86 -13.23
C GLU A 298 21.82 -11.58 -12.83
N ARG A 299 21.38 -10.41 -13.32
CA ARG A 299 21.93 -9.13 -12.91
C ARG A 299 21.83 -8.89 -11.41
N TRP A 300 20.84 -9.46 -10.72
CA TRP A 300 20.63 -9.24 -9.29
C TRP A 300 21.40 -10.21 -8.40
N LEU A 301 22.05 -11.21 -8.97
CA LEU A 301 22.79 -12.21 -8.22
C LEU A 301 24.09 -11.63 -7.62
N PRO A 302 24.59 -12.20 -6.51
CA PRO A 302 25.91 -11.86 -5.98
C PRO A 302 27.01 -12.16 -7.00
N ALA A 303 28.09 -11.38 -6.99
CA ALA A 303 29.22 -11.59 -7.91
C ALA A 303 29.91 -12.95 -7.78
N THR A 304 29.73 -13.62 -6.63
CA THR A 304 30.22 -14.97 -6.36
C THR A 304 29.34 -16.08 -6.94
N HIS A 305 28.14 -15.75 -7.43
CA HIS A 305 27.18 -16.73 -7.93
C HIS A 305 27.59 -17.24 -9.32
N PRO A 306 27.53 -18.56 -9.61
CA PRO A 306 27.98 -19.11 -10.90
C PRO A 306 27.26 -18.56 -12.13
N ARG A 307 25.99 -18.15 -11.96
CA ARG A 307 25.16 -17.54 -13.02
C ARG A 307 25.35 -16.02 -13.17
N TYR A 308 26.14 -15.38 -12.30
CA TYR A 308 26.38 -13.95 -12.39
C TYR A 308 27.36 -13.63 -13.51
N GLU A 309 27.03 -12.63 -14.33
CA GLU A 309 27.91 -12.13 -15.38
C GLU A 309 28.53 -10.79 -14.98
N GLY A 310 29.86 -10.66 -15.13
CA GLY A 310 30.61 -9.46 -14.73
C GLY A 310 30.16 -8.16 -15.41
N ARG A 311 29.51 -8.23 -16.59
CA ARG A 311 28.97 -7.06 -17.29
C ARG A 311 27.94 -6.27 -16.48
N PHE A 312 27.19 -6.93 -15.59
CA PHE A 312 26.17 -6.27 -14.76
C PHE A 312 26.75 -5.48 -13.58
N ALA A 313 28.07 -5.44 -13.43
CA ALA A 313 28.74 -4.54 -12.49
C ALA A 313 28.61 -3.06 -12.91
N ALA A 314 28.36 -2.79 -14.19
CA ALA A 314 28.13 -1.44 -14.73
C ALA A 314 26.73 -0.88 -14.40
N ASP A 315 25.79 -1.71 -13.95
CA ASP A 315 24.42 -1.29 -13.66
C ASP A 315 24.38 -0.30 -12.47
N LYS A 316 23.71 0.84 -12.67
CA LYS A 316 23.49 1.86 -11.64
C LYS A 316 22.33 1.49 -10.72
N ARG A 317 22.44 0.38 -10.00
CA ARG A 317 21.36 -0.20 -9.16
C ARG A 317 20.81 0.75 -8.10
N ALA A 318 21.53 1.80 -7.72
CA ALA A 318 21.04 2.82 -6.80
C ALA A 318 19.74 3.49 -7.28
N VAL A 319 19.51 3.57 -8.60
CA VAL A 319 18.27 4.13 -9.17
C VAL A 319 17.06 3.20 -9.01
N PHE A 320 17.28 1.92 -8.74
CA PHE A 320 16.21 0.94 -8.58
C PHE A 320 15.47 1.14 -7.25
N LYS A 321 14.35 1.85 -7.31
CA LYS A 321 13.46 2.17 -6.18
C LYS A 321 12.00 1.79 -6.49
N PRO A 322 11.68 0.51 -6.74
CA PRO A 322 10.31 0.08 -7.08
C PRO A 322 9.30 0.36 -5.97
N PHE A 323 9.79 0.50 -4.74
CA PHE A 323 9.01 0.81 -3.54
C PHE A 323 9.24 2.25 -3.04
N SER A 324 9.64 3.18 -3.92
CA SER A 324 9.99 4.56 -3.55
C SER A 324 11.19 4.62 -2.58
N TYR A 325 11.48 5.80 -2.05
CA TYR A 325 12.64 6.06 -1.18
C TYR A 325 12.36 7.18 -0.17
N GLY A 326 13.09 7.17 0.95
CA GLY A 326 13.01 8.19 2.00
C GLY A 326 11.71 8.09 2.82
N PRO A 327 11.23 9.19 3.42
CA PRO A 327 10.03 9.20 4.28
C PRO A 327 8.71 8.80 3.60
N ARG A 328 8.74 8.56 2.29
CA ARG A 328 7.60 8.13 1.46
C ARG A 328 7.91 6.81 0.76
N ASP A 329 8.81 6.01 1.31
CA ASP A 329 9.01 4.62 0.88
C ASP A 329 7.77 3.78 1.24
N CYS A 330 7.62 2.66 0.54
CA CYS A 330 6.46 1.80 0.72
C CYS A 330 6.54 1.08 2.06
N ILE A 331 5.60 1.37 2.95
CA ILE A 331 5.44 0.69 4.23
C ILE A 331 5.16 -0.83 4.07
N GLY A 332 4.47 -1.21 2.99
CA GLY A 332 4.09 -2.60 2.70
C GLY A 332 5.15 -3.40 1.94
N LYS A 333 6.38 -2.88 1.79
CA LYS A 333 7.45 -3.50 0.99
C LYS A 333 7.76 -4.93 1.44
N ASN A 334 7.93 -5.16 2.73
CA ASN A 334 8.28 -6.48 3.25
C ASN A 334 7.14 -7.49 3.06
N LEU A 335 5.89 -7.06 3.33
CA LEU A 335 4.69 -7.86 3.04
C LEU A 335 4.62 -8.25 1.56
N ALA A 336 4.82 -7.29 0.65
CA ALA A 336 4.79 -7.53 -0.78
C ALA A 336 5.85 -8.55 -1.22
N TYR A 337 7.08 -8.46 -0.71
CA TYR A 337 8.11 -9.48 -1.00
C TYR A 337 7.72 -10.85 -0.48
N SER A 338 7.19 -10.96 0.76
CA SER A 338 6.73 -12.24 1.31
C SER A 338 5.59 -12.85 0.48
N GLU A 339 4.60 -12.04 0.11
CA GLU A 339 3.48 -12.49 -0.74
C GLU A 339 3.96 -12.95 -2.12
N MET A 340 4.78 -12.13 -2.81
CA MET A 340 5.29 -12.47 -4.14
C MET A 340 6.09 -13.77 -4.11
N ARG A 341 6.99 -13.92 -3.13
CA ARG A 341 7.77 -15.15 -2.93
C ARG A 341 6.86 -16.35 -2.68
N LEU A 342 5.95 -16.25 -1.73
CA LEU A 342 5.05 -17.37 -1.39
C LEU A 342 4.21 -17.79 -2.60
N ILE A 343 3.62 -16.82 -3.32
CA ILE A 343 2.75 -17.08 -4.46
C ILE A 343 3.53 -17.70 -5.63
N ILE A 344 4.62 -17.06 -6.08
CA ILE A 344 5.38 -17.53 -7.25
C ILE A 344 5.93 -18.92 -7.00
N CYS A 345 6.47 -19.15 -5.81
CA CYS A 345 7.07 -20.42 -5.45
C CYS A 345 6.05 -21.55 -5.42
N ARG A 346 4.86 -21.31 -4.85
CA ARG A 346 3.84 -22.36 -4.76
C ARG A 346 3.15 -22.60 -6.10
N LEU A 347 3.04 -21.57 -6.96
CA LEU A 347 2.61 -21.74 -8.34
C LEU A 347 3.60 -22.62 -9.11
N LEU A 348 4.90 -22.29 -9.08
CA LEU A 348 5.96 -23.06 -9.75
C LEU A 348 6.11 -24.48 -9.19
N TYR A 349 5.84 -24.68 -7.90
CA TYR A 349 5.86 -26.00 -7.29
C TYR A 349 4.68 -26.86 -7.77
N ARG A 350 3.48 -26.27 -7.87
CA ARG A 350 2.24 -27.01 -8.11
C ARG A 350 1.87 -27.13 -9.58
N PHE A 351 2.33 -26.24 -10.45
CA PHE A 351 1.89 -26.16 -11.84
C PHE A 351 3.04 -25.96 -12.84
N ASP A 352 2.94 -26.65 -13.96
CA ASP A 352 3.43 -26.21 -15.25
C ASP A 352 2.37 -25.27 -15.85
N PHE A 353 2.79 -24.21 -16.52
CA PHE A 353 1.84 -23.30 -17.14
C PHE A 353 2.37 -22.72 -18.45
N GLU A 354 1.44 -22.56 -19.39
CA GLU A 354 1.69 -22.02 -20.71
C GLU A 354 0.68 -20.91 -21.00
N LEU A 355 1.07 -19.95 -21.84
CA LEU A 355 0.15 -18.91 -22.31
C LEU A 355 -0.98 -19.58 -23.10
N ALA A 356 -2.24 -19.25 -22.76
CA ALA A 356 -3.34 -19.55 -23.66
C ALA A 356 -3.23 -18.65 -24.90
N HIS A 357 -3.60 -19.16 -26.08
CA HIS A 357 -3.75 -18.46 -27.38
C HIS A 357 -3.15 -17.03 -27.53
N LYS A 358 -2.13 -16.84 -28.37
CA LYS A 358 -1.70 -15.54 -28.97
C LYS A 358 -1.70 -14.32 -28.02
N GLN A 359 -1.13 -14.47 -26.82
CA GLN A 359 -1.00 -13.42 -25.80
C GLN A 359 0.45 -12.97 -25.59
N GLU A 360 1.35 -13.20 -26.55
CA GLU A 360 2.79 -12.89 -26.43
C GLU A 360 3.05 -11.38 -26.28
N SER A 361 2.23 -10.57 -26.96
CA SER A 361 2.30 -9.09 -26.90
C SER A 361 1.45 -8.49 -25.77
N TRP A 362 1.10 -9.26 -24.74
CA TRP A 362 0.22 -8.80 -23.64
C TRP A 362 0.74 -7.55 -22.92
N HIS A 363 2.06 -7.34 -22.93
CA HIS A 363 2.71 -6.19 -22.33
C HIS A 363 2.70 -4.92 -23.21
N ASP A 364 2.63 -5.07 -24.54
CA ASP A 364 2.98 -3.99 -25.47
C ASP A 364 1.91 -2.89 -25.56
N ASP A 365 0.65 -3.24 -25.31
CA ASP A 365 -0.50 -2.37 -25.55
C ASP A 365 -1.30 -2.04 -24.28
N GLN A 366 -0.62 -2.07 -23.13
CA GLN A 366 -1.21 -1.68 -21.85
C GLN A 366 -1.17 -0.16 -21.64
N LYS A 367 -2.27 0.36 -21.10
CA LYS A 367 -2.36 1.77 -20.73
C LYS A 367 -1.78 1.99 -19.33
N ILE A 368 -1.07 3.09 -19.16
CA ILE A 368 -0.55 3.53 -17.86
C ILE A 368 -1.28 4.81 -17.46
N LEU A 369 -2.06 4.75 -16.38
CA LEU A 369 -2.78 5.91 -15.83
C LEU A 369 -2.21 6.41 -14.49
N PHE A 370 -1.24 5.65 -13.97
CA PHE A 370 -0.35 5.81 -12.83
C PHE A 370 0.15 4.38 -12.52
N PHE A 371 -0.83 3.49 -12.40
CA PHE A 371 -0.69 2.03 -12.48
C PHE A 371 -1.01 1.54 -13.89
N TRP A 372 -0.55 0.32 -14.19
CA TRP A 372 -0.91 -0.41 -15.40
C TRP A 372 -2.38 -0.83 -15.39
N GLN A 373 -3.08 -0.54 -16.48
CA GLN A 373 -4.37 -1.14 -16.78
C GLN A 373 -4.15 -2.53 -17.39
N LYS A 374 -4.03 -3.53 -16.52
CA LYS A 374 -3.80 -4.92 -16.89
C LYS A 374 -4.99 -5.48 -17.68
N LYS A 375 -4.69 -6.11 -18.81
CA LYS A 375 -5.66 -6.93 -19.55
C LYS A 375 -5.78 -8.31 -18.92
N PRO A 376 -6.85 -9.06 -19.17
CA PRO A 376 -6.87 -10.50 -18.86
C PRO A 376 -5.62 -11.19 -19.40
N LEU A 377 -5.04 -12.12 -18.65
CA LEU A 377 -3.93 -12.97 -19.09
C LEU A 377 -4.32 -14.42 -18.84
N TYR A 378 -4.71 -15.12 -19.90
CA TYR A 378 -5.15 -16.50 -19.79
C TYR A 378 -3.96 -17.47 -19.84
N LEU A 379 -3.91 -18.39 -18.88
CA LEU A 379 -2.92 -19.47 -18.80
C LEU A 379 -3.61 -20.82 -18.86
N ASN A 380 -2.98 -21.79 -19.52
CA ASN A 380 -3.30 -23.20 -19.37
C ASN A 380 -2.39 -23.76 -18.27
N LEU A 381 -2.98 -24.28 -17.20
CA LEU A 381 -2.25 -24.86 -16.07
C LEU A 381 -2.29 -26.38 -16.15
N GLN A 382 -1.15 -27.03 -15.91
CA GLN A 382 -1.03 -28.47 -15.74
C GLN A 382 -0.40 -28.76 -14.38
N ARG A 383 -0.97 -29.68 -13.59
CA ARG A 383 -0.43 -29.98 -12.26
C ARG A 383 0.91 -30.72 -12.34
N ARG A 384 1.89 -30.27 -11.55
CA ARG A 384 3.17 -30.94 -11.32
C ARG A 384 2.99 -32.05 -10.27
N GLY A 385 2.82 -33.29 -10.71
CA GLY A 385 2.82 -34.48 -9.85
C GLY A 385 2.02 -35.66 -10.42
N PRO A 386 2.32 -36.93 -10.05
CA PRO A 386 1.52 -38.07 -10.45
C PRO A 386 0.14 -37.98 -9.78
N LYS A 387 -0.92 -38.57 -10.38
CA LYS A 387 -2.19 -38.81 -9.68
C LYS A 387 -1.85 -39.37 -8.30
N ILE A 388 -2.32 -38.72 -7.23
CA ILE A 388 -2.11 -39.19 -5.86
C ILE A 388 -2.75 -40.57 -5.76
N GLN A 389 -1.95 -41.61 -5.96
CA GLN A 389 -2.31 -42.96 -5.57
C GLN A 389 -2.06 -42.98 -4.06
N GLN A 390 -3.16 -42.94 -3.30
CA GLN A 390 -3.26 -43.29 -1.87
C GLN A 390 -1.93 -43.26 -1.09
N ILE A 391 -1.47 -42.07 -0.68
CA ILE A 391 -0.68 -41.99 0.54
C ILE A 391 -1.72 -41.97 1.67
N GLY A 392 -2.16 -43.18 2.04
CA GLY A 392 -2.97 -43.40 3.23
C GLY A 392 -2.16 -43.06 4.47
N GLU A 393 -2.80 -42.37 5.41
CA GLU A 393 -2.65 -42.53 6.85
C GLU A 393 -1.24 -42.87 7.36
N SER A 394 -0.36 -41.87 7.55
CA SER A 394 0.78 -42.05 8.48
C SER A 394 1.46 -40.79 9.04
N LEU A 395 0.96 -39.56 8.81
CA LEU A 395 1.66 -38.34 9.24
C LEU A 395 0.94 -37.53 10.34
N TYR A 396 0.26 -38.24 11.25
CA TYR A 396 -0.11 -37.76 12.58
C TYR A 396 0.09 -38.89 13.61
N GLY A 397 1.32 -39.41 13.68
CA GLY A 397 1.81 -40.26 14.76
C GLY A 397 2.84 -39.52 15.57
#